data_AF-A0A0D0MDV6-F1
#
_entry.id   AF-A0A0D0MDV6-F1
#
_cell.length_a   1.000
_cell.length_b   1.000
_cell.length_c   1.000
_cell.angle_alpha   90.00
_cell.angle_beta   90.00
_cell.angle_gamma   90.00
#
_symmetry.space_group_name_H-M   'P 1'
#
loop_
_entity.id
_entity.type
_entity.pdbx_description
1 polymer ?
#
loop_
_entity_poly.entity_id
_entity_poly.type
_entity_poly.pdbx_seq_one_letter_code
_entity_poly.pdbx_strand_id
1 'polypeptide(L)' 'MSVFKNVIVYRIEPAWSQTLAEAEEGLGKHRFEPCGPSQEKSAGWAEPRGEAGGPLVESIDGQWL' A
#
# COMPACT_ATOMS: atom_id res chain seq x y z
N MET A 1 14.63 -10.55 -5.99
CA MET A 1 14.43 -9.09 -6.11
C MET A 1 13.30 -8.89 -7.10
N SER A 2 12.14 -8.39 -6.64
CA SER A 2 11.01 -8.08 -7.54
C SER A 2 11.22 -6.69 -8.15
N VAL A 3 10.91 -6.52 -9.43
CA VAL A 3 11.01 -5.24 -10.15
C VAL A 3 9.67 -4.93 -10.81
N PHE A 4 9.36 -3.64 -11.00
CA PHE A 4 8.20 -3.23 -11.80
C PHE A 4 8.38 -3.72 -13.24
N LYS A 5 7.39 -4.49 -13.74
CA LYS A 5 7.41 -5.03 -15.11
C LYS A 5 6.70 -4.13 -16.12
N ASN A 6 5.81 -3.26 -15.64
CA ASN A 6 4.99 -2.35 -16.42
C ASN A 6 4.79 -1.06 -15.64
N VAL A 7 4.41 0.03 -16.33
CA VAL A 7 4.19 1.34 -15.71
C VAL A 7 2.95 2.01 -16.28
N ILE A 8 2.16 2.61 -15.37
CA ILE A 8 1.12 3.60 -15.67
C ILE A 8 1.41 4.79 -14.77
N VAL A 9 1.45 5.99 -15.34
CA VAL A 9 1.85 7.21 -14.61
C VAL A 9 0.62 8.05 -14.31
N TYR A 10 0.46 8.42 -13.04
CA TYR A 10 -0.55 9.34 -12.55
C TYR A 10 0.12 10.58 -11.94
N ARG A 11 -0.51 11.75 -12.07
CA ARG A 11 -0.07 12.97 -11.39
C ARG A 11 -0.90 13.17 -10.12
N ILE A 12 -0.23 13.34 -8.99
CA ILE A 12 -0.88 13.73 -7.74
C ILE A 12 -0.92 15.26 -7.68
N GLU A 13 -2.07 15.82 -7.32
CA GLU A 13 -2.21 17.27 -7.21
C GLU A 13 -1.37 17.83 -6.05
N PRO A 14 -0.77 19.03 -6.19
CA PRO A 14 0.13 19.60 -5.17
C PRO A 14 -0.52 19.83 -3.80
N ALA A 15 -1.85 19.88 -3.73
CA ALA A 15 -2.58 20.04 -2.49
C ALA A 15 -2.54 18.77 -1.60
N TRP A 16 -2.16 17.62 -2.16
CA TRP A 16 -2.01 16.40 -1.37
C TRP A 16 -0.76 16.49 -0.48
N SER A 17 -0.96 16.33 0.82
CA SER A 17 0.06 16.62 1.85
C SER A 17 0.00 15.65 3.03
N GLN A 18 -0.31 14.37 2.77
CA GLN A 18 -0.25 13.36 3.82
C GLN A 18 1.19 13.06 4.22
N THR A 19 1.44 12.91 5.51
CA THR A 19 2.70 12.38 6.04
C THR A 19 2.75 10.86 5.89
N LEU A 20 3.95 10.28 5.92
CA LEU A 20 4.14 8.83 5.83
C LEU A 20 3.41 8.09 6.96
N ALA A 21 3.37 8.67 8.16
CA ALA A 21 2.68 8.08 9.31
C ALA A 21 1.16 8.07 9.14
N GLU A 22 0.57 9.17 8.65
CA GLU A 22 -0.86 9.23 8.34
C GLU A 22 -1.23 8.25 7.20
N ALA A 23 -0.33 8.09 6.23
CA ALA A 23 -0.49 7.09 5.18
C ALA A 23 -0.48 5.67 5.77
N GLU A 24 0.52 5.29 6.56
CA GLU A 24 0.59 3.97 7.22
C GLU A 24 -0.67 3.69 8.07
N GLU A 25 -1.13 4.66 8.87
CA GLU A 25 -2.36 4.51 9.66
C GLU A 25 -3.60 4.31 8.76
N GLY A 26 -3.70 5.08 7.66
CA GLY A 26 -4.78 4.98 6.70
C GLY A 26 -4.81 3.65 5.96
N LEU A 27 -3.64 3.17 5.49
CA LEU A 27 -3.48 1.86 4.86
C LEU A 27 -3.83 0.74 5.86
N GLY A 28 -3.44 0.89 7.12
CA GLY A 28 -3.71 -0.05 8.20
C GLY A 28 -5.21 -0.35 8.40
N LYS A 29 -6.07 0.64 8.19
CA LYS A 29 -7.54 0.50 8.26
C LYS A 29 -8.12 -0.33 7.10
N HIS A 30 -7.33 -0.59 6.06
CA HIS A 30 -7.73 -1.29 4.84
C HIS A 30 -6.77 -2.44 4.51
N ARG A 31 -6.18 -3.08 5.53
CA ARG A 31 -5.38 -4.30 5.36
C ARG A 31 -6.17 -5.40 4.67
N PHE A 32 -5.49 -6.20 3.86
CA PHE A 32 -6.11 -7.31 3.17
C PHE A 32 -6.59 -8.37 4.16
N GLU A 33 -7.85 -8.76 3.99
CA GLU A 33 -8.44 -9.91 4.68
C GLU A 33 -8.90 -10.94 3.64
N PRO A 34 -8.64 -12.24 3.84
CA PRO A 34 -9.14 -13.29 2.96
C PRO A 34 -10.66 -13.25 2.83
N CYS A 35 -11.18 -13.68 1.68
CA CYS A 35 -12.63 -13.74 1.45
C CYS A 35 -13.34 -14.60 2.50
N GLY A 36 -14.51 -14.12 2.94
CA GLY A 36 -15.46 -14.94 3.66
C GLY A 36 -16.15 -15.99 2.77
N PRO A 37 -16.89 -16.96 3.34
CA PRO A 37 -17.43 -18.12 2.62
C PRO A 37 -18.32 -17.82 1.40
N SER A 38 -19.02 -16.69 1.38
CA SER A 38 -19.88 -16.27 0.26
C SER A 38 -19.38 -15.02 -0.46
N GLN A 39 -18.18 -14.55 -0.12
CA GLN A 39 -17.62 -13.32 -0.67
C GLN A 39 -16.89 -13.61 -1.98
N GLU A 40 -17.35 -12.99 -3.07
CA GLU A 40 -16.78 -13.18 -4.40
C GLU A 40 -15.34 -12.65 -4.52
N LYS A 41 -15.05 -11.49 -3.88
CA LYS A 41 -13.75 -10.82 -3.98
C LYS A 41 -13.42 -10.05 -2.70
N SER A 42 -12.13 -10.04 -2.36
CA SER A 42 -11.53 -9.16 -1.37
C SER A 42 -10.31 -8.45 -1.96
N ALA A 43 -10.07 -7.23 -1.52
CA ALA A 43 -8.90 -6.44 -1.87
C ALA A 43 -8.53 -5.54 -0.69
N GLY A 44 -7.24 -5.44 -0.41
CA GLY A 44 -6.70 -4.60 0.66
C GLY A 44 -5.18 -4.52 0.57
N TRP A 45 -4.58 -3.80 1.51
CA TRP A 45 -3.13 -3.58 1.56
C TRP A 45 -2.39 -4.76 2.19
N ALA A 46 -1.21 -5.04 1.66
CA ALA A 46 -0.28 -6.04 2.17
C ALA A 46 1.12 -5.43 2.20
N GLU A 47 2.01 -6.03 2.99
CA GLU A 47 3.38 -5.55 3.14
C GLU A 47 4.14 -5.69 1.82
N PRO A 48 4.72 -4.61 1.26
CA PRO A 48 5.37 -4.63 -0.05
C PRO A 48 6.60 -5.56 -0.10
N ARG A 49 7.18 -5.88 1.06
CA ARG A 49 8.31 -6.81 1.24
C ARG A 49 7.89 -8.24 1.56
N GLY A 50 6.61 -8.48 1.90
CA GLY A 50 6.09 -9.79 2.30
C GLY A 50 6.52 -10.24 3.70
N GLU A 51 7.03 -9.32 4.53
CA GLU A 51 7.38 -9.59 5.92
C GLU A 51 6.13 -9.52 6.80
N ALA A 52 5.84 -10.58 7.54
CA ALA A 52 4.63 -10.65 8.36
C ALA A 52 4.68 -9.59 9.48
N GLY A 53 3.68 -8.70 9.51
CA GLY A 53 3.60 -7.62 10.48
C GLY A 53 4.54 -6.44 10.19
N GLY A 54 5.12 -6.38 8.98
CA GLY A 54 5.88 -5.24 8.50
C GLY A 54 5.00 -4.01 8.18
N PRO A 55 5.64 -2.89 7.80
CA PRO A 55 4.95 -1.69 7.36
C PRO A 55 4.20 -1.92 6.04
N LEU A 56 3.10 -1.20 5.84
CA LEU A 56 2.36 -1.20 4.56
C LEU A 56 2.88 -0.16 3.58
N VAL A 57 3.56 0.87 4.08
CA VAL A 57 4.29 1.85 3.27
C VAL A 57 5.68 2.10 3.84
N GLU A 58 6.67 2.18 2.96
CA GLU A 58 8.02 2.59 3.33
C GLU A 58 8.50 3.77 2.48
N SER A 59 9.39 4.60 3.05
CA SER A 59 10.04 5.69 2.34
C SER A 59 11.49 5.34 2.08
N ILE A 60 11.89 5.37 0.82
CA ILE A 60 13.25 5.10 0.33
C ILE A 60 13.71 6.35 -0.42
N ASP A 61 14.65 7.10 0.17
CA ASP A 61 15.14 8.36 -0.39
C ASP A 61 14.01 9.34 -0.79
N GLY A 62 12.92 9.35 -0.02
CA GLY A 62 11.74 10.19 -0.26
C GLY A 62 10.74 9.65 -1.27
N GLN A 63 10.97 8.46 -1.85
CA GLN A 63 10.00 7.74 -2.69
C GLN A 63 9.23 6.73 -1.83
N TRP A 64 7.91 6.67 -2.00
CA TRP A 64 7.08 5.74 -1.24
C TRP A 64 6.83 4.46 -2.03
N LEU A 65 6.97 3.32 -1.35
CA LEU A 65 6.64 1.99 -1.84
C LEU A 65 5.60 1.34 -0.93
#